data_AF-A0A2S9Q7E9-F1
#
_entry.id   AF-A0A2S9Q7E9-F1
#
_cell.length_a   1.000
_cell.length_b   1.000
_cell.length_c   1.000
_cell.angle_alpha   90.00
_cell.angle_beta   90.00
_cell.angle_gamma   90.00
#
_symmetry.space_group_name_H-M   'P 1'
#
loop_
_entity.id
_entity.type
_entity.pdbx_description
1 polymer ?
#
loop_
_entity_poly.entity_id
_entity_poly.type
_entity_poly.pdbx_seq_one_letter_code
_entity_poly.pdbx_strand_id
1 'polypeptide(L)'
;MQAALLYVFRKNAIITFAFMGIFGGMFAVSSYNLLELFRANFNYITSYGVMGLIEGGIRQFLELVFYGYVSIACYILFKGCLYGLLDRVSRH
;
A
#
# COMPACT_ATOMS: atom_id res chain seq x y z
N MET A 1 -19.17 -4.59 -2.50
CA MET A 1 -17.95 -4.59 -1.63
C MET A 1 -17.92 -3.44 -0.62
N GLN A 2 -18.29 -2.20 -0.96
CA GLN A 2 -18.24 -1.06 -0.01
C GLN A 2 -19.09 -1.25 1.27
N ALA A 3 -20.27 -1.89 1.18
CA ALA A 3 -21.16 -2.09 2.33
C ALA A 3 -20.58 -3.00 3.43
N ALA A 4 -19.76 -4.01 3.08
CA ALA A 4 -19.18 -4.94 4.05
C ALA A 4 -18.04 -4.29 4.86
N LEU A 5 -17.20 -3.49 4.19
CA LEU A 5 -16.14 -2.72 4.85
C LEU A 5 -16.73 -1.69 5.83
N LEU A 6 -17.76 -0.96 5.41
CA LEU A 6 -18.43 0.01 6.28
C LEU A 6 -19.10 -0.65 7.49
N TYR A 7 -19.65 -1.86 7.33
CA TYR A 7 -20.28 -2.58 8.45
C TYR A 7 -19.28 -2.94 9.55
N VAL A 8 -18.10 -3.44 9.19
CA VAL A 8 -17.03 -3.82 10.14
C VAL A 8 -16.49 -2.59 10.88
N PHE A 9 -16.30 -1.46 10.17
CA PHE A 9 -15.75 -0.23 10.75
C PHE A 9 -16.77 0.67 11.48
N ARG A 10 -18.04 0.29 11.55
CA ARG A 10 -19.10 1.11 12.16
C ARG A 10 -19.13 1.06 13.68
N LYS A 11 -18.64 -0.02 14.31
CA LYS A 11 -18.90 -0.29 15.73
C LYS A 11 -18.18 0.70 16.67
N ASN A 12 -16.88 0.94 16.47
CA ASN A 12 -16.06 1.78 17.36
C ASN A 12 -15.16 2.76 16.57
N ALA A 13 -15.40 4.08 16.72
CA ALA A 13 -14.64 5.10 15.99
C ALA A 13 -13.12 5.11 16.29
N ILE A 14 -12.75 4.85 17.55
CA ILE A 14 -11.34 4.77 17.98
C ILE A 14 -10.63 3.61 17.29
N ILE A 15 -11.30 2.46 17.15
CA ILE A 15 -10.73 1.28 16.48
C ILE A 15 -10.54 1.58 14.99
N THR A 16 -11.53 2.19 14.35
CA THR A 16 -11.44 2.60 12.93
C THR A 16 -10.29 3.60 12.70
N PHE A 17 -10.09 4.54 13.62
CA PHE A 17 -8.97 5.49 13.56
C PHE A 17 -7.61 4.79 13.74
N ALA A 18 -7.49 3.84 14.67
CA ALA A 18 -6.27 3.06 14.88
C ALA A 18 -5.91 2.23 13.65
N PHE A 19 -6.88 1.51 13.06
CA PHE A 19 -6.69 0.76 11.81
C PHE A 19 -6.32 1.68 10.64
N MET A 20 -6.93 2.87 10.56
CA MET A 20 -6.57 3.86 9.56
C MET A 20 -5.09 4.27 9.68
N GLY A 21 -4.59 4.50 10.90
CA GLY A 21 -3.17 4.77 11.14
C GLY A 21 -2.26 3.61 10.72
N ILE A 22 -2.65 2.37 11.03
CA ILE A 22 -1.89 1.16 10.67
C ILE A 22 -1.81 0.99 9.15
N PHE A 23 -2.94 1.10 8.44
CA PHE A 23 -2.96 0.97 6.98
C PHE A 23 -2.24 2.14 6.29
N GLY A 24 -2.37 3.35 6.83
CA GLY A 24 -1.61 4.51 6.35
C GLY A 24 -0.10 4.34 6.53
N GLY A 25 0.33 3.81 7.68
CA GLY A 25 1.74 3.49 7.95
C GLY A 25 2.28 2.40 7.03
N MET A 26 1.54 1.30 6.85
CA MET A 26 1.91 0.23 5.90
C MET A 26 1.96 0.74 4.46
N PHE A 27 1.03 1.61 4.06
CA PHE A 27 1.05 2.26 2.75
C PHE A 27 2.30 3.13 2.57
N ALA A 28 2.69 3.92 3.58
CA ALA A 28 3.88 4.76 3.53
C ALA A 28 5.17 3.93 3.42
N VAL A 29 5.33 2.89 4.27
CA VAL A 29 6.51 2.00 4.26
C VAL A 29 6.61 1.24 2.94
N SER A 30 5.50 0.68 2.45
CA SER A 30 5.49 -0.01 1.15
C SER A 30 5.84 0.94 0.02
N SER A 31 5.28 2.16 -0.01
CA SER A 31 5.59 3.16 -1.03
C SER A 31 7.07 3.56 -1.04
N TYR A 32 7.68 3.71 0.14
CA TYR A 32 9.12 3.95 0.26
C TYR A 32 9.93 2.78 -0.30
N ASN A 33 9.57 1.55 0.08
CA ASN A 33 10.22 0.34 -0.41
C ASN A 33 10.12 0.21 -1.94
N LEU A 34 8.96 0.53 -2.52
CA LEU A 34 8.80 0.58 -3.98
C LEU A 34 9.77 1.55 -4.65
N LEU A 35 9.93 2.75 -4.11
CA LEU A 35 10.88 3.72 -4.66
C LEU A 35 12.32 3.24 -4.56
N GLU A 36 12.70 2.61 -3.45
CA GLU A 36 14.03 2.06 -3.24
C GLU A 36 14.32 0.90 -4.21
N LEU A 37 13.41 -0.07 -4.32
CA LEU A 37 13.51 -1.17 -5.28
C LEU A 37 13.57 -0.67 -6.72
N PHE A 38 12.75 0.32 -7.08
CA PHE A 38 12.76 0.88 -8.42
C PHE A 38 14.11 1.53 -8.76
N ARG A 39 14.67 2.31 -7.83
CA ARG A 39 16.00 2.93 -8.01
C ARG A 39 17.11 1.87 -8.10
N ALA A 40 17.04 0.84 -7.26
CA ALA A 40 17.99 -0.27 -7.30
C ALA A 40 17.94 -1.00 -8.64
N ASN A 41 16.74 -1.35 -9.12
CA ASN A 41 16.53 -2.05 -10.38
C ASN A 41 17.01 -1.19 -11.57
N PHE A 42 16.69 0.11 -11.57
CA PHE A 42 17.14 1.05 -12.61
C PHE A 42 18.67 1.14 -12.66
N ASN A 43 19.33 1.34 -11.51
CA ASN A 43 20.79 1.37 -11.42
C ASN A 43 21.44 0.05 -11.86
N TYR A 44 20.79 -1.08 -11.56
CA TYR A 44 21.31 -2.41 -11.92
C TYR A 44 21.26 -2.63 -13.43
N ILE A 45 20.14 -2.28 -14.06
CA ILE A 45 19.97 -2.37 -15.53
C ILE A 45 20.95 -1.44 -16.25
N THR A 46 21.15 -0.21 -15.76
CA THR A 46 22.11 0.72 -16.37
C THR A 46 23.55 0.26 -16.21
N SER A 47 23.89 -0.44 -15.13
CA SER A 47 25.27 -0.87 -14.83
C SER A 47 25.65 -2.19 -15.50
N TYR A 48 24.71 -3.13 -15.62
CA TYR A 48 24.98 -4.51 -16.07
C TYR A 48 24.24 -4.93 -17.34
N GLY A 49 23.39 -4.05 -17.90
CA GLY A 49 22.67 -4.30 -19.14
C GLY A 49 21.76 -5.53 -19.06
N VAL A 50 21.61 -6.24 -20.18
CA VAL A 50 20.70 -7.40 -20.33
C VAL A 50 21.07 -8.56 -19.39
N MET A 51 22.35 -8.68 -19.02
CA MET A 51 22.83 -9.77 -18.16
C MET A 51 22.33 -9.61 -16.72
N GLY A 52 22.27 -8.37 -16.20
CA GLY A 52 21.70 -8.08 -14.88
C GLY A 52 20.19 -8.28 -14.80
N LEU A 53 19.48 -8.19 -15.93
CA LEU A 53 18.03 -8.42 -15.98
C LEU A 53 17.68 -9.88 -15.70
N ILE A 54 18.46 -10.82 -16.26
CA ILE A 54 18.20 -12.26 -16.20
C ILE A 54 18.57 -12.84 -14.83
N GLU A 55 19.65 -12.37 -14.21
CA GLU A 55 20.13 -12.93 -12.94
C GLU A 55 19.43 -12.37 -11.69
N GLY A 56 18.99 -11.10 -11.72
CA GLY A 56 18.43 -10.44 -10.52
C GLY A 56 17.30 -9.43 -10.78
N GLY A 57 17.28 -8.79 -11.95
CA GLY A 57 16.29 -7.76 -12.29
C GLY A 57 14.85 -8.28 -12.28
N ILE A 58 14.60 -9.49 -12.80
CA ILE A 58 13.26 -10.11 -12.81
C ILE A 58 12.73 -10.32 -11.38
N ARG A 59 13.57 -10.78 -10.45
CA ARG A 59 13.14 -11.01 -9.06
C ARG A 59 12.80 -9.69 -8.37
N GLN A 60 13.66 -8.68 -8.52
CA GLN A 60 13.38 -7.34 -8.00
C GLN A 60 12.13 -6.71 -8.64
N PHE A 61 11.87 -6.98 -9.92
CA PHE A 61 10.68 -6.51 -10.61
C PHE A 61 9.41 -7.18 -10.04
N LEU A 62 9.45 -8.49 -9.79
CA LEU A 62 8.34 -9.20 -9.14
C LEU A 62 8.08 -8.70 -7.71
N GLU A 63 9.13 -8.43 -6.94
CA GLU A 63 9.00 -7.81 -5.61
C GLU A 63 8.37 -6.41 -5.73
N LEU A 64 8.81 -5.59 -6.69
CA LEU A 64 8.23 -4.27 -6.95
C LEU A 64 6.73 -4.35 -7.26
N VAL A 65 6.32 -5.28 -8.14
CA VAL A 65 4.91 -5.51 -8.49
C VAL A 65 4.12 -5.95 -7.25
N PHE A 66 4.67 -6.89 -6.47
CA PHE A 66 4.04 -7.39 -5.25
C PHE A 66 3.81 -6.27 -4.23
N TYR A 67 4.85 -5.49 -3.90
CA TYR A 67 4.72 -4.35 -3.00
C TYR A 67 3.77 -3.28 -3.55
N GLY A 68 3.72 -3.10 -4.87
CA GLY A 68 2.74 -2.24 -5.55
C GLY A 68 1.30 -2.62 -5.23
N TYR A 69 0.95 -3.89 -5.40
CA TYR A 69 -0.39 -4.38 -5.06
C TYR A 69 -0.69 -4.33 -3.57
N VAL A 70 0.29 -4.64 -2.70
CA VAL A 70 0.15 -4.51 -1.24
C VAL A 70 -0.13 -3.06 -0.85
N SER A 71 0.58 -2.11 -1.47
CA SER A 71 0.39 -0.67 -1.26
C SER A 71 -1.03 -0.25 -1.66
N ILE A 72 -1.49 -0.64 -2.85
CA ILE A 72 -2.86 -0.36 -3.31
C ILE A 72 -3.91 -0.94 -2.35
N ALA A 73 -3.73 -2.18 -1.89
CA ALA A 73 -4.65 -2.82 -0.94
C ALA A 73 -4.72 -2.04 0.38
N CYS A 74 -3.56 -1.65 0.94
CA CYS A 74 -3.50 -0.83 2.14
C CYS A 74 -4.17 0.54 1.94
N TYR A 75 -3.97 1.17 0.78
CA TYR A 75 -4.61 2.45 0.45
C TYR A 75 -6.13 2.35 0.39
N ILE A 76 -6.66 1.29 -0.23
CA ILE A 76 -8.12 1.06 -0.30
C ILE A 76 -8.70 0.87 1.11
N LEU A 77 -8.03 0.10 1.97
CA LEU A 77 -8.45 -0.11 3.36
C LEU A 77 -8.40 1.18 4.18
N PHE A 78 -7.34 1.97 4.02
CA PHE A 78 -7.23 3.31 4.61
C PHE A 78 -8.39 4.21 4.20
N LYS A 79 -8.67 4.30 2.89
CA LYS A 79 -9.80 5.09 2.36
C LYS A 79 -11.14 4.59 2.89
N GLY A 80 -11.34 3.28 2.99
CA GLY A 80 -12.53 2.69 3.59
C GLY A 80 -12.74 3.13 5.05
N CYS A 81 -11.68 3.11 5.85
CA CYS A 81 -11.71 3.60 7.24
C CYS A 81 -12.04 5.10 7.29
N LEU A 82 -11.40 5.90 6.44
CA LEU A 82 -11.59 7.35 6.36
C LEU A 82 -13.03 7.71 6.01
N TYR A 83 -13.60 7.09 4.98
CA TYR A 83 -15.00 7.35 4.59
C TYR A 83 -15.98 6.95 5.69
N GLY A 84 -15.76 5.82 6.37
CA GLY A 84 -16.58 5.41 7.51
C GLY A 84 -16.50 6.38 8.69
N LEU A 85 -15.34 6.97 8.94
CA LEU A 85 -15.15 7.98 9.98
C LEU A 85 -15.80 9.32 9.59
N LEU A 86 -15.57 9.80 8.36
CA LEU A 86 -16.14 11.06 7.85
C LEU A 86 -17.67 11.03 7.77
N ASP A 87 -18.25 9.92 7.32
CA ASP A 87 -19.71 9.74 7.30
C ASP A 87 -20.30 9.91 8.71
N ARG A 88 -19.61 9.40 9.74
CA ARG A 88 -20.01 9.55 11.14
C ARG A 88 -19.89 10.97 11.66
N VAL A 89 -18.82 11.68 11.31
CA VAL A 89 -18.62 13.10 11.69
C VAL A 89 -19.65 13.99 11.00
N SER A 90 -19.99 13.73 9.74
CA SER A 90 -20.97 14.54 9.00
C SER A 90 -22.42 14.38 9.49
N ARG A 91 -22.70 13.27 10.19
CA ARG A 91 -24.03 12.93 10.70
C ARG A 91 -24.30 13.52 12.09
N HIS A 92 -23.32 14.22 12.67
CA HIS A 92 -23.36 14.81 14.00
C HIS A 92 -23.29 16.33 13.92
#